data_AF-T1GI37-F1
#
_entry.id   AF-T1GI37-F1
#
_cell.length_a   1.000
_cell.length_b   1.000
_cell.length_c   1.000
_cell.angle_alpha   90.00
_cell.angle_beta   90.00
_cell.angle_gamma   90.00
#
_symmetry.space_group_name_H-M   'P 1'
#
loop_
_entity.id
_entity.type
_entity.pdbx_description
1 polymer ?
#
loop_
_entity_poly.entity_id
_entity_poly.type
_entity_poly.pdbx_seq_one_letter_code
_entity_poly.pdbx_strand_id
1 'polypeptide(L)'
;MKFILTKTFFLPIGFPVEHTPSHIVPVKLGDPLLCTKISDLLMQQYGHYIQAINYPTVARGEEKLRLAPTPFHTHDMIDHLITDMKKVWQQLGIPLNGPTCSKECSFCKDPQVFEYYEARTRDGKNKSGNCSTQVACGIPDCPRMMAVA
;
A
#
# COMPACT_ATOMS: atom_id res chain seq x y z
N MET A 1 -9.21 -13.79 3.29
CA MET A 1 -9.15 -12.60 4.16
C MET A 1 -7.73 -12.03 4.40
N LYS A 2 -6.67 -12.41 3.67
CA LYS A 2 -5.28 -11.93 3.91
C LYS A 2 -4.80 -10.75 3.04
N PHE A 3 -5.47 -10.42 1.92
CA PHE A 3 -5.02 -9.36 1.00
C PHE A 3 -5.17 -7.93 1.54
N ILE A 4 -6.05 -7.75 2.53
CA ILE A 4 -6.22 -6.46 3.23
C ILE A 4 -4.97 -6.15 4.07
N LEU A 5 -4.31 -7.19 4.60
CA LEU A 5 -3.15 -7.06 5.48
C LEU A 5 -1.94 -6.48 4.76
N THR A 6 -1.65 -6.89 3.52
CA THR A 6 -0.48 -6.33 2.80
C THR A 6 -0.63 -4.83 2.57
N LYS A 7 -1.83 -4.33 2.31
CA LYS A 7 -2.06 -2.89 2.16
C LYS A 7 -1.81 -2.14 3.49
N THR A 8 -2.14 -2.74 4.64
CA THR A 8 -1.97 -2.08 5.95
C THR A 8 -0.51 -1.90 6.34
N PHE A 9 0.42 -2.71 5.82
CA PHE A 9 1.84 -2.54 6.10
C PHE A 9 2.51 -1.44 5.25
N PHE A 10 2.06 -1.23 4.01
CA PHE A 10 2.70 -0.28 3.09
C PHE A 10 2.28 1.18 3.32
N LEU A 11 1.04 1.42 3.75
CA LEU A 11 0.50 2.78 3.97
C LEU A 11 1.20 3.57 5.10
N PRO A 12 1.46 3.01 6.30
CA PRO A 12 2.17 3.74 7.35
C PRO A 12 3.57 4.19 6.95
N ILE A 13 4.15 3.51 5.97
CA ILE A 13 5.51 3.74 5.49
C ILE A 13 5.56 4.86 4.45
N GLY A 14 4.41 5.23 3.87
CA GLY A 14 4.34 6.27 2.84
C GLY A 14 4.70 5.75 1.44
N PHE A 15 4.55 4.46 1.16
CA PHE A 15 4.62 4.00 -0.23
C PHE A 15 3.40 4.49 -1.02
N PRO A 16 3.57 4.91 -2.30
CA PRO A 16 2.49 5.38 -3.16
C PRO A 16 1.62 4.22 -3.67
N VAL A 17 0.94 3.53 -2.76
CA VAL A 17 0.01 2.43 -3.06
C VAL A 17 -1.31 3.03 -3.56
N GLU A 18 -1.87 2.49 -4.64
CA GLU A 18 -3.23 2.84 -5.07
C GLU A 18 -4.27 1.91 -4.45
N HIS A 19 -5.41 2.47 -4.06
CA HIS A 19 -6.50 1.66 -3.54
C HIS A 19 -7.16 0.93 -4.70
N THR A 20 -7.28 -0.38 -4.56
CA THR A 20 -8.07 -1.21 -5.48
C THR A 20 -8.94 -2.17 -4.68
N PRO A 21 -10.11 -2.56 -5.18
CA PRO A 21 -10.93 -3.60 -4.56
C PRO A 21 -10.34 -5.01 -4.73
N SER A 22 -9.30 -5.17 -5.56
CA SER A 22 -8.70 -6.46 -5.90
C SER A 22 -7.63 -6.93 -4.89
N HIS A 23 -7.15 -8.16 -5.10
CA HIS A 23 -5.99 -8.73 -4.39
C HIS A 23 -4.65 -8.17 -4.89
N ILE A 24 -4.65 -7.41 -5.99
CA ILE A 24 -3.47 -6.77 -6.54
C ILE A 24 -3.23 -5.46 -5.78
N VAL A 25 -2.00 -5.25 -5.35
CA VAL A 25 -1.54 -4.04 -4.67
C VAL A 25 -0.63 -3.27 -5.64
N PRO A 26 -1.16 -2.31 -6.41
CA PRO A 26 -0.35 -1.48 -7.29
C PRO A 26 0.41 -0.41 -6.50
N VAL A 27 1.71 -0.23 -6.81
CA VAL A 27 2.53 0.88 -6.31
C VAL A 27 2.87 1.79 -7.48
N LYS A 28 2.28 2.99 -7.50
CA LYS A 28 2.40 3.94 -8.61
C LYS A 28 3.71 4.72 -8.53
N LEU A 29 4.40 4.84 -9.66
CA LEU A 29 5.64 5.59 -9.80
C LEU A 29 5.57 6.65 -10.90
N GLY A 30 4.87 6.35 -12.01
CA GLY A 30 4.67 7.30 -13.11
C GLY A 30 5.88 7.53 -14.01
N ASP A 31 6.95 6.73 -13.85
CA ASP A 31 8.12 6.73 -14.72
C ASP A 31 8.49 5.27 -15.11
N PRO A 32 8.52 4.94 -16.41
CA PRO A 32 8.79 3.58 -16.87
C PRO A 32 10.23 3.10 -16.60
N LEU A 33 11.21 4.00 -16.69
CA LEU A 33 12.61 3.67 -16.44
C LEU A 33 12.82 3.41 -14.95
N LEU A 34 12.20 4.23 -14.10
CA LEU A 34 12.26 4.08 -12.65
C LEU A 34 11.58 2.78 -12.20
N CYS A 35 10.39 2.46 -12.72
CA CYS A 35 9.69 1.20 -12.46
C CYS A 35 10.56 0.00 -12.76
N THR A 36 11.16 -0.03 -13.95
CA THR A 36 12.01 -1.14 -14.41
C THR A 36 13.25 -1.26 -13.54
N LYS A 37 13.91 -0.14 -13.23
CA LYS A 37 15.11 -0.12 -12.39
C LYS A 37 14.83 -0.60 -10.96
N ILE A 38 13.69 -0.24 -10.37
CA ILE A 38 13.30 -0.74 -9.05
C ILE A 38 13.08 -2.26 -9.10
N SER A 39 12.34 -2.74 -10.10
CA SER A 39 12.10 -4.17 -10.31
C SER A 39 13.42 -4.94 -10.42
N ASP A 40 14.37 -4.44 -11.22
CA ASP A 40 15.66 -5.09 -11.43
C ASP A 40 16.51 -5.10 -10.15
N LEU A 41 16.58 -3.98 -9.41
CA LEU A 41 17.33 -3.92 -8.15
C LEU A 41 16.75 -4.84 -7.08
N LEU A 42 15.43 -4.88 -6.96
CA LEU A 42 14.74 -5.78 -6.03
C LEU A 42 15.05 -7.25 -6.33
N MET A 43 15.07 -7.62 -7.61
CA MET A 43 15.42 -8.96 -8.04
C MET A 43 16.91 -9.26 -7.83
N GLN A 44 17.80 -8.39 -8.28
CA GLN A 44 19.25 -8.63 -8.28
C GLN A 44 19.88 -8.58 -6.88
N GLN A 45 19.43 -7.69 -6.01
CA GLN A 45 20.03 -7.48 -4.70
C GLN A 45 19.32 -8.24 -3.58
N TYR A 46 18.01 -8.43 -3.70
CA TYR A 46 17.17 -8.96 -2.62
C TYR A 46 16.38 -10.22 -3.01
N GLY A 47 16.41 -10.62 -4.28
CA GLY A 47 15.70 -11.81 -4.76
C GLY A 47 14.18 -11.63 -4.87
N HIS A 48 13.67 -10.39 -4.80
CA HIS A 48 12.24 -10.11 -4.90
C HIS A 48 11.84 -9.87 -6.36
N TYR A 49 11.10 -10.81 -6.95
CA TYR A 49 10.55 -10.64 -8.29
C TYR A 49 9.22 -9.88 -8.24
N ILE A 50 9.24 -8.61 -8.65
CA ILE A 50 8.04 -7.76 -8.75
C ILE A 50 7.94 -7.19 -10.16
N GLN A 51 6.82 -7.42 -10.82
CA GLN A 51 6.64 -6.98 -12.20
C GLN A 51 6.40 -5.47 -12.28
N ALA A 52 7.25 -4.77 -13.03
CA ALA A 52 6.99 -3.42 -13.51
C ALA A 52 5.96 -3.45 -14.65
N ILE A 53 4.87 -2.69 -14.52
CA ILE A 53 3.88 -2.49 -15.58
C ILE A 53 4.12 -1.12 -16.22
N ASN A 54 4.51 -1.14 -17.48
CA ASN A 54 4.73 0.05 -18.30
C ASN A 54 3.78 0.07 -19.52
N TYR A 55 3.89 1.10 -20.35
CA TYR A 55 3.24 1.13 -21.67
C TYR A 55 3.64 -0.09 -22.53
N PRO A 56 2.73 -0.73 -23.31
CA PRO A 56 1.36 -0.33 -23.64
C PRO A 56 0.27 -0.82 -22.67
N THR A 57 0.64 -1.56 -21.62
CA THR A 57 -0.32 -2.17 -20.68
C THR A 57 -1.03 -1.12 -19.81
N VAL A 58 -0.33 -0.04 -19.46
CA VAL A 58 -0.88 1.14 -18.78
C VAL A 58 -0.57 2.40 -19.58
N ALA A 59 -1.36 3.45 -19.37
CA ALA A 59 -1.10 4.75 -19.98
C ALA A 59 0.26 5.32 -19.51
N ARG A 60 0.86 6.19 -20.34
CA ARG A 60 2.10 6.88 -19.96
C ARG A 60 1.84 7.79 -18.76
N GLY A 61 2.71 7.75 -17.76
CA GLY A 61 2.53 8.43 -16.46
C GLY A 61 1.72 7.63 -15.43
N GLU A 62 1.17 6.48 -15.83
CA GLU A 62 0.47 5.54 -14.94
C GLU A 62 1.29 4.27 -14.68
N GLU A 63 2.61 4.34 -14.86
CA GLU A 63 3.50 3.21 -14.62
C GLU A 63 3.53 2.84 -13.13
N LYS A 64 3.47 1.53 -12.85
CA LYS A 64 3.29 1.01 -11.50
C LYS A 64 3.89 -0.38 -11.34
N LEU A 65 4.31 -0.71 -10.12
CA LEU A 65 4.71 -2.07 -9.74
C LEU A 65 3.48 -2.88 -9.35
N ARG A 66 3.43 -4.14 -9.77
CA ARG A 66 2.33 -5.06 -9.50
C ARG A 66 2.70 -6.04 -8.40
N LEU A 67 2.22 -5.80 -7.18
CA LEU A 67 2.32 -6.80 -6.12
C LEU A 67 1.06 -7.66 -6.10
N ALA A 68 1.26 -8.98 -6.08
CA ALA A 68 0.19 -9.97 -5.99
C ALA A 68 0.50 -10.97 -4.87
N PRO A 69 0.40 -10.55 -3.60
CA PRO A 69 0.67 -11.43 -2.46
C PRO A 69 -0.31 -12.60 -2.49
N THR A 70 0.19 -13.81 -2.24
CA THR A 70 -0.64 -15.02 -2.13
C THR A 70 -0.90 -15.37 -0.66
N PRO A 71 -1.90 -16.21 -0.34
CA PRO A 71 -2.15 -16.63 1.05
C PRO A 71 -0.98 -17.31 1.76
N PHE A 72 -0.01 -17.81 1.00
CA PHE A 72 1.21 -18.46 1.48
C PHE A 72 2.33 -17.48 1.84
N HIS A 73 2.20 -16.20 1.49
CA HIS A 73 3.12 -15.17 1.98
C HIS A 73 2.80 -14.87 3.44
N THR A 74 3.77 -15.09 4.31
CA THR A 74 3.66 -14.78 5.74
C THR A 74 3.85 -13.29 6.00
N HIS A 75 3.52 -12.85 7.21
CA HIS A 75 3.76 -11.47 7.64
C HIS A 75 5.26 -11.14 7.59
N ASP A 76 6.11 -12.04 8.09
CA ASP A 76 7.57 -11.85 8.06
C ASP A 76 8.10 -11.67 6.64
N MET A 77 7.60 -12.43 5.66
CA MET A 77 7.99 -12.25 4.24
C MET A 77 7.59 -10.87 3.71
N ILE A 78 6.42 -10.37 4.10
CA ILE A 78 5.94 -9.03 3.71
C ILE A 78 6.79 -7.95 4.39
N ASP A 79 7.14 -8.10 5.66
CA ASP A 79 7.97 -7.16 6.39
C ASP A 79 9.41 -7.11 5.84
N HIS A 80 9.96 -8.26 5.44
CA HIS A 80 11.23 -8.33 4.74
C HIS A 80 11.17 -7.61 3.39
N LEU A 81 10.15 -7.90 2.58
CA LEU A 81 9.94 -7.23 1.29
C LEU A 81 9.89 -5.70 1.45
N ILE A 82 9.11 -5.22 2.41
CA ILE A 82 8.96 -3.80 2.70
C ILE A 82 10.29 -3.16 3.11
N THR A 83 11.05 -3.85 3.95
CA THR A 83 12.35 -3.38 4.44
C THR A 83 13.34 -3.24 3.29
N ASP A 84 13.36 -4.20 2.36
CA ASP A 84 14.23 -4.16 1.19
C ASP A 84 13.77 -3.14 0.16
N MET A 85 12.46 -3.00 -0.06
CA MET A 85 11.90 -1.92 -0.88
C MET A 85 12.30 -0.54 -0.33
N LYS A 86 12.28 -0.32 0.98
CA LYS A 86 12.76 0.96 1.56
C LYS A 86 14.21 1.25 1.17
N LYS A 87 15.10 0.26 1.24
CA LYS A 87 16.51 0.42 0.87
C LYS A 87 16.66 0.81 -0.59
N VAL A 88 15.92 0.16 -1.50
CA VAL A 88 15.92 0.49 -2.94
C VAL A 88 15.41 1.91 -3.18
N TRP A 89 14.32 2.32 -2.50
CA TRP A 89 13.79 3.68 -2.60
C TRP A 89 14.81 4.74 -2.15
N GLN A 90 15.48 4.49 -1.02
CA GLN A 90 16.54 5.36 -0.51
C GLN A 90 17.73 5.42 -1.46
N GLN A 91 18.17 4.28 -2.01
CA GLN A 91 19.27 4.21 -2.98
C GLN A 91 18.97 5.01 -4.26
N LEU A 92 17.71 5.03 -4.70
CA LEU A 92 17.29 5.75 -5.89
C LEU A 92 16.86 7.20 -5.61
N GLY A 93 16.87 7.64 -4.35
CA GLY A 93 16.45 9.00 -3.96
C GLY A 93 14.96 9.28 -4.19
N ILE A 94 14.12 8.25 -4.17
CA ILE A 94 12.68 8.37 -4.44
C ILE A 94 11.97 8.77 -3.14
N PRO A 95 11.16 9.84 -3.14
CA PRO A 95 10.44 10.26 -1.93
C PRO A 95 9.26 9.31 -1.62
N LEU A 96 9.04 9.03 -0.33
CA LEU A 96 7.90 8.26 0.16
C LEU A 96 6.71 9.20 0.40
N ASN A 97 6.01 9.55 -0.67
CA ASN A 97 4.90 10.51 -0.67
C ASN A 97 3.51 9.85 -0.67
N GLY A 98 3.42 8.59 -0.29
CA GLY A 98 2.15 7.88 -0.18
C GLY A 98 1.21 8.53 0.84
N PRO A 99 -0.10 8.26 0.74
CA PRO A 99 -1.08 8.79 1.69
C PRO A 99 -0.80 8.23 3.09
N THR A 100 -0.22 9.05 3.96
CA THR A 100 -0.03 8.75 5.38
C THR A 100 -1.17 9.39 6.18
N CYS A 101 -1.83 8.61 7.03
CA CYS A 101 -2.83 9.15 7.96
C CYS A 101 -2.13 9.56 9.26
N SER A 102 -2.22 10.84 9.63
CA SER A 102 -1.64 11.37 10.88
C SER A 102 -2.45 11.02 12.14
N LYS A 103 -3.60 10.36 11.99
CA LYS A 103 -4.48 9.97 13.10
C LYS A 103 -4.29 8.51 13.42
N GLU A 104 -3.95 8.21 14.66
CA GLU A 104 -3.86 6.87 15.20
C GLU A 104 -5.10 6.56 16.04
N CYS A 105 -5.55 5.30 16.03
CA CYS A 105 -6.62 4.87 16.92
C CYS A 105 -6.15 4.97 18.38
N SER A 106 -6.89 5.68 19.23
CA SER A 106 -6.59 5.84 20.66
C SER A 106 -6.55 4.52 21.45
N PHE A 107 -7.02 3.41 20.87
CA PHE A 107 -7.08 2.10 21.52
C PHE A 107 -6.06 1.11 20.97
N CYS A 108 -5.93 0.96 19.64
CA CYS A 108 -5.01 0.00 19.03
C CYS A 108 -3.72 0.63 18.43
N LYS A 109 -3.57 1.95 18.49
CA LYS A 109 -2.45 2.75 17.93
C LYS A 109 -2.18 2.52 16.44
N ASP A 110 -3.10 1.88 15.73
CA ASP A 110 -3.02 1.66 14.29
C ASP A 110 -3.41 2.96 13.57
N PRO A 111 -2.64 3.44 12.57
CA PRO A 111 -3.05 4.57 11.75
C PRO A 111 -4.42 4.33 11.12
N GLN A 112 -5.34 5.26 11.32
CA GLN A 112 -6.72 5.17 10.87
C GLN A 112 -6.82 5.44 9.37
N VAL A 113 -6.35 4.50 8.55
CA VAL A 113 -6.49 4.53 7.08
C VAL A 113 -7.87 4.02 6.62
N PHE A 114 -8.85 4.03 7.52
CA PHE A 114 -10.20 3.48 7.35
C PHE A 114 -10.89 4.04 6.11
N GLU A 115 -10.84 5.36 5.91
CA GLU A 115 -11.45 6.05 4.76
C GLU A 115 -10.80 5.67 3.41
N TYR A 116 -9.49 5.37 3.40
CA TYR A 116 -8.81 4.84 2.21
C TYR A 116 -9.32 3.44 1.88
N TYR A 117 -9.52 2.57 2.89
CA TYR A 117 -10.04 1.23 2.68
C TYR A 117 -11.52 1.17 2.29
N GLU A 118 -12.33 2.11 2.79
CA GLU A 118 -13.78 2.21 2.58
C GLU A 118 -14.21 2.83 1.23
N ALA A 119 -13.28 3.24 0.37
CA ALA A 119 -13.59 3.88 -0.93
C ALA A 119 -14.47 3.05 -1.89
N ARG A 120 -14.88 1.84 -1.52
CA ARG A 120 -15.92 1.06 -2.22
C ARG A 120 -17.33 1.66 -2.12
N THR A 121 -17.62 2.55 -1.16
CA THR A 121 -19.00 3.00 -0.86
C THR A 121 -19.31 4.45 -1.24
N ARG A 122 -18.37 5.24 -1.78
CA ARG A 122 -18.65 6.65 -2.11
C ARG A 122 -18.53 6.93 -3.60
N ASP A 123 -19.68 7.05 -4.25
CA ASP A 123 -19.85 7.74 -5.51
C ASP A 123 -19.16 9.12 -5.50
N GLY A 124 -18.07 9.23 -6.25
CA GLY A 124 -17.74 10.37 -7.11
C GLY A 124 -17.57 11.79 -6.56
N LYS A 125 -17.73 12.08 -5.26
CA LYS A 125 -17.71 13.47 -4.77
C LYS A 125 -17.04 13.63 -3.40
N ASN A 126 -15.72 13.40 -3.31
CA ASN A 126 -14.88 14.12 -2.35
C ASN A 126 -13.42 14.07 -2.78
N LYS A 127 -13.07 14.96 -3.72
CA LYS A 127 -11.68 15.38 -3.95
C LYS A 127 -11.37 16.44 -2.90
N SER A 128 -10.93 16.03 -1.73
CA SER A 128 -10.17 16.93 -0.86
C SER A 128 -9.23 16.09 -0.04
N GLY A 129 -7.93 16.36 -0.20
CA GLY A 129 -6.92 15.90 0.73
C GLY A 129 -7.18 16.55 2.08
N ASN A 130 -7.92 15.85 2.94
CA ASN A 130 -7.85 15.99 4.37
C ASN A 130 -8.37 14.71 5.01
N CYS A 131 -7.65 14.25 6.03
CA CYS A 131 -8.14 13.23 6.94
C CYS A 131 -9.42 13.77 7.60
N SER A 132 -10.56 13.11 7.39
CA SER A 132 -11.86 13.48 7.96
C SER A 132 -11.73 13.87 9.45
N THR A 133 -12.31 15.01 9.83
CA THR A 133 -12.10 15.68 11.13
C THR A 133 -12.75 14.98 12.32
N GLN A 134 -13.52 13.91 12.12
CA GLN A 134 -14.09 13.14 13.21
C GLN A 134 -13.92 11.66 12.94
N VAL A 135 -12.92 11.05 13.59
CA VAL A 135 -12.91 9.60 13.76
C VAL A 135 -13.51 9.29 15.12
N ALA A 136 -14.82 9.42 15.19
CA ALA A 136 -15.59 8.82 16.26
C ALA A 136 -15.73 7.33 15.94
N CYS A 137 -14.90 6.49 16.56
CA CYS A 137 -15.13 5.05 16.64
C CYS A 137 -16.37 4.80 17.51
N GLY A 138 -17.55 5.00 16.94
CA GLY A 138 -18.85 4.81 17.59
C GLY A 138 -19.39 3.40 17.42
N ILE A 139 -18.56 2.36 17.60
CA ILE A 139 -18.99 0.95 17.49
C ILE A 139 -18.60 0.22 18.77
N PRO A 140 -19.58 -0.24 19.59
CA PRO A 140 -19.32 -1.31 20.55
C PRO A 140 -19.04 -2.60 19.76
N ASP A 141 -17.94 -3.30 20.10
CA ASP A 141 -17.36 -4.49 19.43
C ASP A 141 -16.46 -4.25 18.20
N CYS A 142 -15.19 -3.91 18.45
CA CYS A 142 -14.15 -3.76 17.43
C CYS A 142 -13.76 -5.12 16.78
N PRO A 143 -13.97 -5.34 15.47
CA PRO A 143 -13.84 -6.66 14.83
C PRO A 143 -12.40 -7.15 14.58
N ARG A 144 -11.36 -6.39 14.94
CA ARG A 144 -9.97 -6.91 14.87
C ARG A 144 -9.71 -8.06 15.87
N MET A 145 -10.64 -8.29 16.80
CA MET A 145 -10.62 -9.38 17.78
C MET A 145 -11.47 -10.61 17.39
N MET A 146 -12.38 -10.53 16.41
CA MET A 146 -13.29 -11.64 16.05
C MET A 146 -12.85 -12.46 14.82
N ALA A 147 -11.58 -12.34 14.41
CA ALA A 147 -11.01 -13.16 13.34
C ALA A 147 -10.00 -14.22 13.86
N VAL A 148 -9.96 -14.49 15.17
CA VAL A 148 -9.18 -15.59 15.79
C VAL A 148 -10.00 -16.39 16.82
N ALA A 149 -11.33 -16.28 16.84
CA ALA A 149 -12.20 -17.17 17.61
C ALA A 149 -13.57 -17.30 16.92
#